data_AF-A0A9E2KES4-F1
#
_entry.id   AF-A0A9E2KES4-F1
#
_cell.length_a   1.000
_cell.length_b   1.000
_cell.length_c   1.000
_cell.angle_alpha   90.00
_cell.angle_beta   90.00
_cell.angle_gamma   90.00
#
_symmetry.space_group_name_H-M   'P 1'
#
loop_
_entity.id
_entity.type
_entity.pdbx_description
1 polymer ?
#
loop_
_entity_poly.entity_id
_entity_poly.type
_entity_poly.pdbx_seq_one_letter_code
_entity_poly.pdbx_strand_id
1 'polypeptide(L)' 'MKEKATLKRELGLATATAIVVGNMIGSGIFTSPQSLAQVSSPFITILAWIITGAGSIVLALSFANLGSKYP' A
#
# COMPACT_ATOMS: atom_id res chain seq x y z
N MET A 1 29.31 -27.31 -1.87
CA MET A 1 29.48 -25.99 -2.51
C MET A 1 28.15 -25.28 -2.45
N LYS A 2 28.03 -24.14 -1.74
CA LYS A 2 26.76 -23.39 -1.65
C LYS A 2 26.60 -22.60 -2.94
N GLU A 3 25.70 -23.06 -3.81
CA GLU A 3 25.26 -22.32 -4.99
C GLU A 3 24.65 -21.00 -4.53
N LYS A 4 25.34 -19.88 -4.79
CA LYS A 4 24.78 -18.54 -4.59
C LYS A 4 23.76 -18.34 -5.71
N ALA A 5 22.49 -18.61 -5.43
CA ALA A 5 21.41 -18.17 -6.29
C ALA A 5 21.51 -16.65 -6.47
N THR A 6 21.90 -16.22 -7.66
CA THR A 6 22.01 -14.79 -8.01
C THR A 6 20.66 -14.35 -8.57
N LEU A 7 19.94 -13.52 -7.83
CA LEU A 7 18.67 -12.95 -8.29
C LEU A 7 18.95 -11.98 -9.44
N LYS A 8 18.24 -12.14 -10.56
CA LYS A 8 18.30 -11.17 -11.65
C LYS A 8 17.62 -9.87 -11.22
N ARG A 9 18.32 -8.74 -11.34
CA ARG A 9 17.79 -7.40 -11.08
C ARG A 9 16.93 -6.91 -12.26
N GLU A 10 15.74 -7.47 -12.38
CA GLU A 10 14.77 -7.12 -13.45
C GLU A 10 13.57 -6.32 -12.91
N LEU A 11 13.49 -6.10 -11.60
CA LEU A 11 12.39 -5.34 -11.00
C LEU A 11 12.55 -3.83 -11.29
N GLY A 12 11.93 -3.37 -12.37
CA GLY A 12 11.80 -1.95 -12.69
C GLY A 12 10.68 -1.26 -11.90
N LEU A 13 10.63 0.07 -12.00
CA LEU A 13 9.60 0.91 -11.33
C LEU A 13 8.18 0.41 -11.60
N ALA A 14 7.83 0.17 -12.86
CA ALA A 14 6.47 -0.27 -13.23
C ALA A 14 6.08 -1.61 -12.58
N THR A 15 6.98 -2.60 -12.61
CA THR A 15 6.77 -3.91 -11.98
C THR A 15 6.67 -3.79 -10.47
N ALA A 16 7.55 -3.01 -9.84
CA ALA A 16 7.53 -2.77 -8.40
C ALA A 16 6.23 -2.08 -7.96
N THR A 17 5.80 -1.04 -8.67
CA THR A 17 4.54 -0.34 -8.40
C THR A 17 3.35 -1.27 -8.57
N ALA A 18 3.29 -2.06 -9.65
CA ALA A 18 2.21 -3.01 -9.88
C ALA A 18 2.09 -4.07 -8.77
N ILE A 19 3.22 -4.58 -8.27
CA ILE A 19 3.25 -5.53 -7.15
C ILE A 19 2.71 -4.88 -5.87
N VAL A 20 3.12 -3.65 -5.55
CA VAL A 20 2.66 -2.94 -4.36
C VAL A 20 1.15 -2.64 -4.46
N VAL A 21 0.68 -2.15 -5.62
CA VAL A 21 -0.75 -1.88 -5.86
C VAL A 21 -1.57 -3.16 -5.74
N GLY A 22 -1.10 -4.28 -6.31
CA GLY A 22 -1.76 -5.58 -6.18
C GLY A 22 -1.88 -6.04 -4.72
N ASN A 23 -0.80 -5.88 -3.94
CA ASN A 23 -0.81 -6.18 -2.50
C ASN A 23 -1.78 -5.27 -1.72
N MET A 24 -1.87 -3.99 -2.06
CA MET A 24 -2.75 -3.05 -1.36
C MET A 24 -4.23 -3.27 -1.68
N ILE A 25 -4.56 -3.60 -2.93
CA ILE A 25 -5.95 -3.82 -3.36
C ILE A 25 -6.51 -5.08 -2.68
N GLY A 26 -5.78 -6.21 -2.75
CA GLY A 26 -6.04 -7.45 -1.98
C GLY A 26 -7.51 -7.74 -1.59
N SER A 27 -7.71 -8.26 -0.38
CA SER A 27 -9.05 -8.36 0.24
C SER A 27 -9.45 -7.07 0.97
N GLY A 28 -8.49 -6.21 1.28
CA GLY A 28 -8.67 -5.05 2.17
C GLY A 28 -9.57 -3.96 1.59
N ILE A 29 -9.47 -3.64 0.29
CA ILE A 29 -10.25 -2.53 -0.29
C ILE A 29 -11.74 -2.85 -0.42
N PHE A 30 -12.10 -4.13 -0.51
CA PHE A 30 -13.49 -4.56 -0.63
C PHE A 30 -14.17 -4.74 0.74
N THR A 31 -13.40 -5.22 1.73
CA THR A 31 -13.92 -5.48 3.07
C THR A 31 -13.98 -4.22 3.94
N SER A 32 -12.97 -3.35 3.86
CA SER A 32 -12.88 -2.15 4.72
C SER A 32 -14.06 -1.17 4.58
N PRO A 33 -14.46 -0.72 3.37
CA PRO A 33 -15.59 0.18 3.23
C PRO A 33 -16.92 -0.50 3.53
N GLN A 34 -17.06 -1.80 3.20
CA GLN A 34 -18.25 -2.57 3.54
C GLN A 34 -18.46 -2.62 5.06
N SER A 35 -17.42 -2.97 5.83
CA SER A 35 -17.49 -2.99 7.29
C SER A 35 -17.77 -1.60 7.87
N LEU A 36 -17.16 -0.54 7.33
CA LEU A 36 -17.39 0.83 7.81
C LEU A 36 -18.82 1.31 7.53
N ALA A 37 -19.38 1.00 6.35
CA ALA A 37 -20.73 1.38 5.95
C ALA A 37 -21.82 0.66 6.76
N GLN A 38 -21.53 -0.51 7.34
CA GLN A 38 -22.49 -1.23 8.21
C GLN A 38 -22.66 -0.56 9.58
N VAL A 39 -21.64 0.14 10.07
CA VAL A 39 -21.65 0.79 11.41
C VAL A 39 -21.76 2.31 11.34
N SER A 40 -21.60 2.93 10.16
CA SER A 40 -21.58 4.39 10.03
C SER A 40 -22.41 4.91 8.85
N SER A 41 -22.83 6.18 8.94
CA SER A 41 -23.52 6.87 7.85
C SER A 41 -22.62 7.00 6.61
N PRO A 42 -23.16 6.96 5.37
CA PRO A 42 -22.38 7.10 4.15
C PRO A 42 -21.45 8.31 4.14
N PHE A 43 -21.89 9.43 4.69
CA PHE A 43 -21.08 10.66 4.80
C PHE A 43 -19.87 10.48 5.72
N ILE A 44 -20.06 9.83 6.87
CA ILE A 44 -19.00 9.53 7.85
C ILE A 44 -18.00 8.54 7.24
N THR A 45 -18.47 7.51 6.52
CA THR A 45 -17.61 6.53 5.86
C THR A 45 -16.67 7.18 4.84
N ILE A 46 -17.19 8.08 4.00
CA ILE A 46 -16.38 8.81 3.01
C ILE A 46 -15.36 9.71 3.71
N LEU A 47 -15.77 10.43 4.77
CA LEU A 47 -14.87 11.32 5.49
C LEU A 47 -13.73 10.54 6.18
N ALA A 48 -14.06 9.41 6.81
CA ALA A 48 -13.07 8.50 7.41
C ALA A 48 -12.08 7.99 6.35
N TRP A 49 -12.57 7.61 5.17
CA TRP A 49 -11.73 7.20 4.05
C TRP A 49 -10.75 8.28 3.58
N ILE A 50 -11.21 9.53 3.49
CA ILE A 50 -10.35 10.66 3.13
C ILE A 50 -9.27 10.87 4.19
N ILE A 51 -9.62 10.81 5.48
CA ILE A 51 -8.67 10.97 6.58
C ILE A 51 -7.63 9.84 6.56
N THR A 52 -8.06 8.58 6.40
CA THR A 52 -7.16 7.43 6.29
C THR A 52 -6.25 7.54 5.06
N GLY A 53 -6.79 7.98 3.92
CA GLY A 53 -6.02 8.23 2.70
C GLY A 53 -4.94 9.30 2.91
N ALA A 54 -5.29 10.43 3.54
CA ALA A 54 -4.35 11.49 3.85
C ALA A 54 -3.24 10.99 4.80
N GLY A 55 -3.59 10.26 5.87
CA GLY A 55 -2.62 9.66 6.77
C GLY A 55 -1.68 8.66 6.07
N SER A 56 -2.23 7.86 5.16
CA SER A 56 -1.47 6.89 4.36
C SER A 56 -0.45 7.56 3.45
N ILE A 57 -0.75 8.74 2.89
CA ILE A 57 0.20 9.52 2.08
C ILE A 57 1.38 9.98 2.94
N VAL A 58 1.13 10.50 4.13
CA VAL A 58 2.20 10.94 5.05
C VAL A 58 3.11 9.76 5.43
N LEU A 59 2.52 8.60 5.69
CA LEU A 59 3.26 7.37 5.96
C LEU A 59 4.09 6.93 4.75
N ALA A 60 3.51 6.96 3.54
CA ALA A 60 4.21 6.60 2.31
C ALA A 60 5.42 7.50 2.04
N LEU A 61 5.28 8.82 2.25
CA LEU A 61 6.40 9.77 2.12
C LEU A 61 7.50 9.50 3.14
N SER A 62 7.13 9.13 4.37
CA SER A 62 8.09 8.77 5.43
C SER A 62 8.89 7.53 5.03
N PHE A 63 8.24 6.48 4.51
CA PHE A 63 8.90 5.29 4.01
C PHE A 63 9.74 5.57 2.74
N ALA A 64 9.30 6.45 1.85
CA ALA A 64 10.08 6.84 0.68
C ALA A 64 11.39 7.54 1.07
N ASN A 65 11.36 8.40 2.09
CA ASN A 65 12.56 9.04 2.64
C ASN A 65 13.50 8.02 3.29
N LEU A 66 12.97 7.03 4.00
CA LEU A 66 13.77 5.96 4.60
C LEU A 66 14.39 5.03 3.54
N GLY A 67 13.60 4.58 2.57
CA GLY A 67 14.05 3.65 1.52
C GLY A 67 15.04 4.28 0.54
N SER A 68 14.98 5.60 0.31
CA SER A 68 16.01 6.29 -0.47
C SER A 68 17.34 6.43 0.29
N LYS A 69 17.29 6.51 1.63
CA LYS A 69 18.48 6.61 2.49
C LYS A 69 19.10 5.24 2.82
N TYR A 70 18.29 4.19 2.87
CA TYR A 70 18.70 2.81 3.15
C TYR A 70 18.19 1.85 2.06
N PRO A 71 18.83 1.82 0.88
CA PRO A 71 18.42 1.01 -0.27
C PRO A 71 18.81 -0.47 -0.17
#